data_AF-A0A157SPD0-F1
#
_entry.id   AF-A0A157SPD0-F1
#
_cell.length_a   1.000
_cell.length_b   1.000
_cell.length_c   1.000
_cell.angle_alpha   90.00
_cell.angle_beta   90.00
_cell.angle_gamma   90.00
#
_symmetry.space_group_name_H-M   'P 1'
#
loop_
_entity.id
_entity.type
_entity.pdbx_description
1 polymer ?
#
loop_
_entity_poly.entity_id
_entity_poly.type
_entity_poly.pdbx_seq_one_letter_code
_entity_poly.pdbx_strand_id
1 'polypeptide(L)'
;MLPIATIPACQALALLGLCATLMACAVPAAGPPRADSRPVPAAGSNNARNALNWVGSYEGLLPCAGCPAVRTRLTLEATGGYELRMQPHDRTGQPDVTRGAFT
;
A
#
# COMPACT_ATOMS: atom_id res chain seq x y z
N MET A 1 34.03 -7.44 -29.31
CA MET A 1 34.89 -6.30 -28.94
C MET A 1 33.98 -5.14 -28.55
N LEU A 2 33.63 -5.02 -27.27
CA LEU A 2 32.84 -3.88 -26.75
C LEU A 2 33.82 -2.74 -26.38
N PRO A 3 33.53 -1.47 -26.73
CA PRO A 3 34.33 -0.35 -26.28
C PRO A 3 34.11 -0.08 -24.78
N ILE A 4 35.22 -0.04 -24.05
CA ILE A 4 35.31 0.37 -22.64
C ILE A 4 34.93 1.85 -22.60
N ALA A 5 33.70 2.15 -22.18
CA ALA A 5 33.26 3.50 -21.89
C ALA A 5 33.96 3.98 -20.62
N THR A 6 34.79 5.00 -20.78
CA THR A 6 35.49 5.73 -19.74
C THR A 6 34.47 6.42 -18.82
N ILE A 7 34.36 5.93 -17.59
CA ILE A 7 33.53 6.53 -16.54
C ILE A 7 34.24 7.81 -16.06
N PRO A 8 33.68 9.02 -16.24
CA PRO A 8 34.35 10.25 -15.85
C PRO A 8 34.39 10.36 -14.32
N ALA A 9 35.56 10.75 -13.79
CA ALA A 9 35.87 10.99 -12.37
C ALA A 9 34.89 11.95 -11.64
N CYS A 10 33.99 12.60 -12.37
CA CYS A 10 32.91 13.43 -11.84
C CYS A 10 31.83 12.62 -11.10
N GLN A 11 31.62 11.33 -11.44
CA GLN A 11 30.65 10.48 -10.71
C GLN A 11 31.14 9.98 -9.35
N ALA A 12 32.46 9.94 -9.11
CA ALA A 12 33.01 9.52 -7.83
C ALA A 12 32.85 10.58 -6.73
N LEU A 13 32.89 11.87 -7.09
CA LEU A 13 32.70 12.96 -6.11
C LEU A 13 31.25 13.09 -5.61
N ALA A 14 30.26 12.64 -6.39
CA ALA A 14 28.85 12.71 -5.99
C ALA A 14 28.49 11.65 -4.92
N LEU A 15 29.21 10.52 -4.85
CA LEU A 15 28.94 9.47 -3.85
C LEU A 15 29.55 9.74 -2.47
N LEU A 16 30.64 10.52 -2.36
CA LEU A 16 31.25 10.85 -1.06
C LEU A 16 30.49 11.92 -0.27
N GLY A 17 29.69 12.76 -0.93
CA GLY A 17 28.89 13.81 -0.28
C GLY A 17 27.61 13.30 0.40
N LEU A 18 27.06 12.18 -0.06
CA LEU A 18 25.77 11.67 0.42
C LEU A 18 25.88 10.97 1.80
N CYS A 19 27.06 10.43 2.14
CA CYS A 19 27.28 9.71 3.41
C CYS A 19 27.40 10.63 4.64
N ALA A 20 27.73 11.92 4.47
CA ALA A 20 27.99 12.83 5.60
C ALA A 20 26.73 13.38 6.28
N THR A 21 25.53 13.13 5.74
CA THR A 21 24.27 13.70 6.25
C THR A 21 23.48 12.77 7.17
N LEU A 22 23.93 11.52 7.36
CA LEU A 22 23.20 10.50 8.12
C LEU A 22 23.51 10.46 9.63
N MET A 23 24.37 11.34 10.15
CA MET A 23 24.87 11.26 11.55
C MET A 23 24.28 12.31 12.50
N ALA A 24 23.00 12.68 12.34
CA ALA A 24 22.36 13.71 13.17
C ALA A 24 21.10 13.26 13.97
N CYS A 25 20.73 11.98 13.96
CA CYS A 25 19.66 11.48 14.83
C CYS A 25 20.20 10.97 16.16
N ALA A 26 20.60 11.87 17.05
CA ALA A 26 20.72 11.55 18.47
C ALA A 26 19.30 11.41 19.05
N VAL A 27 18.88 10.17 19.31
CA VAL A 27 17.59 9.84 19.94
C VAL A 27 17.68 10.23 21.42
N PRO A 28 16.77 11.08 21.96
CA PRO A 28 16.73 11.32 23.39
C PRO A 28 16.30 10.05 24.13
N ALA A 29 17.00 9.76 25.24
CA ALA A 29 16.79 8.57 26.06
C ALA A 29 15.33 8.45 26.53
N ALA A 30 14.76 7.26 26.34
CA ALA A 30 13.42 6.91 26.80
C ALA A 30 13.34 6.97 28.34
N GLY A 31 12.34 7.66 28.86
CA GLY A 31 11.98 7.61 30.28
C GLY A 31 11.46 6.22 30.68
N PRO A 32 11.33 5.94 31.99
CA PRO A 32 10.89 4.63 32.48
C PRO A 32 9.49 4.29 31.96
N PRO A 33 9.21 3.03 31.59
CA PRO A 33 7.89 2.62 31.13
C PRO A 33 6.87 2.83 32.25
N ARG A 34 5.83 3.64 31.99
CA ARG A 34 4.63 3.63 32.83
C ARG A 34 3.97 2.27 32.66
N ALA A 35 3.94 1.50 33.74
CA ALA A 35 3.17 0.27 33.83
C ALA A 35 1.69 0.64 34.02
N ASP A 36 1.01 0.98 32.92
CA ASP A 36 -0.45 1.01 32.91
C ASP A 36 -0.95 -0.44 32.85
N SER A 37 -1.10 -1.06 34.02
CA SER A 37 -1.68 -2.40 34.21
C SER A 37 -3.21 -2.38 34.04
N ARG A 38 -3.70 -1.83 32.92
CA ARG A 38 -5.06 -2.06 32.46
C ARG A 38 -5.08 -3.42 31.76
N PRO A 39 -6.02 -4.33 32.08
CA PRO A 39 -6.21 -5.56 31.32
C PRO A 39 -6.38 -5.21 29.84
N VAL A 40 -5.45 -5.68 29.00
CA VAL A 40 -5.57 -5.56 27.54
C VAL A 40 -6.72 -6.49 27.15
N PRO A 41 -7.82 -5.97 26.56
CA PRO A 41 -8.89 -6.83 26.05
C PRO A 41 -8.28 -7.85 25.10
N ALA A 42 -8.73 -9.11 25.16
CA ALA A 42 -8.23 -10.19 24.32
C ALA A 42 -7.98 -9.69 22.88
N ALA A 43 -6.72 -9.77 22.44
CA ALA A 43 -6.27 -9.31 21.15
C ALA A 43 -7.00 -10.10 20.05
N GLY A 44 -8.11 -9.58 19.56
CA GLY A 44 -8.95 -10.28 18.60
C GLY A 44 -10.36 -9.73 18.46
N SER A 45 -10.93 -9.13 19.52
CA SER A 45 -12.28 -8.57 19.45
C SER A 45 -12.32 -7.22 18.71
N ASN A 46 -11.29 -6.38 18.92
CA ASN A 46 -11.23 -5.02 18.39
C ASN A 46 -10.47 -4.98 17.06
N ASN A 47 -11.12 -5.35 15.96
CA ASN A 47 -10.56 -5.21 14.61
C ASN A 47 -11.62 -4.64 13.65
N ALA A 48 -11.18 -4.20 12.46
CA ALA A 48 -12.07 -3.61 11.46
C ALA A 48 -13.19 -4.56 11.01
N ARG A 49 -12.93 -5.89 10.98
CA ARG A 49 -13.92 -6.90 10.59
C ARG A 49 -15.11 -6.95 11.55
N ASN A 50 -14.85 -6.74 12.84
CA ASN A 50 -15.87 -6.77 13.90
C ASN A 50 -16.46 -5.37 14.21
N ALA A 51 -15.69 -4.30 13.98
CA ALA A 51 -16.07 -2.94 14.36
C ALA A 51 -16.80 -2.16 13.25
N LEU A 52 -16.59 -2.52 11.98
CA LEU A 52 -17.17 -1.80 10.84
C LEU A 52 -18.29 -2.62 10.19
N ASN A 53 -19.31 -1.91 9.68
CA ASN A 53 -20.28 -2.47 8.75
C ASN A 53 -19.69 -2.46 7.33
N TRP A 54 -18.71 -3.34 7.07
CA TRP A 54 -17.92 -3.37 5.82
C TRP A 54 -18.63 -4.08 4.65
N VAL A 55 -19.76 -4.74 4.88
CA VAL A 55 -20.54 -5.39 3.82
C VAL A 55 -21.15 -4.31 2.94
N GLY A 56 -20.90 -4.37 1.64
CA GLY A 56 -21.40 -3.35 0.72
C GLY A 56 -20.64 -3.28 -0.60
N SER A 57 -20.96 -2.25 -1.37
CA SER A 57 -20.31 -1.96 -2.65
C SER A 57 -19.46 -0.70 -2.55
N TYR A 58 -18.22 -0.81 -3.01
CA TYR A 58 -17.20 0.23 -3.02
C TYR A 58 -16.85 0.55 -4.46
N GLU A 59 -16.75 1.83 -4.79
CA GLU A 59 -16.44 2.26 -6.16
C GLU A 59 -15.41 3.37 -6.18
N GLY A 60 -14.51 3.31 -7.15
CA GLY A 60 -13.48 4.31 -7.34
C GLY A 60 -12.80 4.21 -8.71
N LEU A 61 -11.95 5.19 -8.99
CA LEU A 61 -11.04 5.18 -10.14
C LEU A 61 -9.65 4.79 -9.65
N LEU A 62 -9.11 3.71 -10.20
CA LEU A 62 -7.77 3.23 -9.89
C LEU A 62 -6.80 3.56 -11.04
N PRO A 63 -5.52 3.85 -10.74
CA PRO A 63 -4.49 4.02 -11.77
C PRO A 63 -4.36 2.80 -12.66
N CYS A 64 -4.04 3.04 -13.93
CA CYS A 64 -3.96 2.01 -14.97
C CYS A 64 -2.62 2.10 -15.70
N ALA A 65 -2.01 0.95 -15.98
CA ALA A 65 -0.83 0.90 -16.83
C ALA A 65 -1.24 1.12 -18.29
N GLY A 66 -1.02 2.33 -18.82
CA GLY A 66 -1.27 2.66 -20.23
C GLY A 66 -2.71 3.08 -20.56
N CYS A 67 -3.55 3.34 -19.55
CA CYS A 67 -4.85 3.98 -19.74
C CYS A 67 -5.07 5.07 -18.67
N PRO A 68 -6.02 6.02 -18.84
CA PRO A 68 -6.18 7.13 -17.90
C PRO A 68 -6.56 6.68 -16.49
N ALA A 69 -7.49 5.73 -16.38
CA ALA A 69 -7.94 5.11 -15.14
C ALA A 69 -8.82 3.88 -15.44
N VAL A 70 -9.04 3.05 -14.43
CA VAL A 70 -10.06 1.99 -14.43
C VAL A 70 -11.14 2.34 -13.39
N ARG A 71 -12.40 2.36 -13.80
CA ARG A 71 -13.53 2.37 -12.87
C ARG A 71 -13.65 0.98 -12.26
N THR A 72 -13.43 0.89 -10.97
CA THR A 72 -13.46 -0.36 -10.20
C THR A 72 -14.62 -0.33 -9.23
N ARG A 73 -15.44 -1.38 -9.25
CA ARG A 73 -16.48 -1.62 -8.25
C ARG A 73 -16.23 -2.95 -7.56
N LEU A 74 -16.08 -2.94 -6.25
CA LEU A 74 -15.90 -4.12 -5.41
C LEU A 74 -17.13 -4.28 -4.51
N THR A 75 -17.81 -5.41 -4.60
CA THR A 75 -18.90 -5.78 -3.71
C THR A 75 -18.41 -6.87 -2.77
N LEU A 76 -18.53 -6.63 -1.46
CA LEU A 76 -18.12 -7.56 -0.39
C LEU A 76 -19.35 -8.14 0.30
N GLU A 77 -19.35 -9.44 0.49
CA GLU A 77 -20.42 -10.20 1.15
C GLU A 77 -20.03 -10.64 2.56
N ALA A 78 -21.01 -10.70 3.46
CA ALA A 78 -20.80 -11.13 4.85
C ALA A 78 -20.23 -12.56 4.98
N THR A 79 -20.52 -13.40 3.99
CA THR A 79 -20.08 -14.79 3.86
C THR A 79 -18.60 -14.91 3.48
N GLY A 80 -17.90 -13.80 3.21
CA GLY A 80 -16.52 -13.80 2.72
C GLY A 80 -16.42 -13.90 1.20
N GLY A 81 -17.52 -13.77 0.47
CA GLY A 81 -17.53 -13.68 -1.00
C GLY A 81 -17.26 -12.26 -1.49
N TYR A 82 -16.72 -12.13 -2.70
CA TYR A 82 -16.62 -10.85 -3.39
C TYR A 82 -16.96 -10.94 -4.88
N GLU A 83 -17.41 -9.82 -5.42
CA GLU A 83 -17.50 -9.54 -6.85
C GLU A 83 -16.71 -8.27 -7.17
N LEU A 84 -15.75 -8.38 -8.08
CA LEU A 84 -14.93 -7.28 -8.57
C LEU A 84 -15.28 -6.99 -10.03
N ARG A 85 -15.66 -5.75 -10.33
CA ARG A 85 -15.90 -5.25 -11.68
C ARG A 85 -14.88 -4.18 -12.04
N MET A 86 -14.27 -4.28 -13.21
CA MET A 86 -13.26 -3.35 -13.70
C MET A 86 -13.59 -2.90 -15.13
N GLN A 87 -13.76 -1.59 -15.33
CA GLN A 87 -13.99 -0.98 -16.64
C GLN A 87 -12.92 0.08 -16.92
N PRO A 88 -12.05 -0.11 -17.91
CA PRO A 88 -11.15 0.95 -18.37
C PRO A 88 -11.95 2.18 -18.82
N HIS A 89 -11.53 3.37 -18.40
CA HIS A 89 -12.28 4.60 -18.63
C HIS A 89 -12.29 5.04 -20.10
N ASP A 90 -11.24 4.70 -20.84
CA ASP A 90 -11.01 5.04 -22.24
C ASP A 90 -11.61 4.04 -23.23
N ARG A 91 -12.20 2.94 -22.74
CA ARG A 91 -12.77 1.87 -23.56
C ARG A 91 -14.25 1.72 -23.26
N THR A 92 -15.06 1.60 -24.31
CA THR A 92 -16.46 1.20 -24.21
C THR A 92 -16.57 -0.31 -24.34
N GLY A 93 -17.35 -0.95 -23.45
CA GLY A 93 -17.48 -2.40 -23.42
C GLY A 93 -18.13 -2.92 -22.14
N GLN A 94 -18.20 -4.24 -22.00
CA GLN A 94 -18.58 -4.87 -20.73
C GLN A 94 -17.41 -4.80 -19.75
N PRO A 95 -17.68 -4.53 -18.46
CA PRO A 95 -16.64 -4.60 -17.44
C PRO A 95 -16.12 -6.03 -17.33
N ASP A 96 -14.83 -6.15 -17.07
CA ASP A 96 -14.27 -7.41 -16.61
C ASP A 96 -14.84 -7.72 -15.22
N VAL A 97 -15.30 -8.96 -15.02
CA VAL A 97 -15.97 -9.37 -13.77
C VAL A 97 -15.28 -10.60 -13.20
N THR A 98 -14.72 -10.45 -12.02
CA THR A 98 -14.12 -11.54 -11.24
C THR A 98 -14.92 -11.79 -9.96
N ARG A 99 -15.12 -13.06 -9.60
CA ARG A 99 -15.76 -13.44 -8.33
C ARG A 99 -14.89 -14.42 -7.58
N GLY A 100 -14.96 -14.40 -6.25
CA GLY A 100 -14.22 -15.32 -5.42
C GLY A 100 -14.54 -15.18 -3.94
N ALA A 101 -13.66 -15.74 -3.11
CA ALA A 101 -13.70 -15.59 -1.67
C ALA A 101 -12.47 -14.81 -1.18
N PHE A 102 -12.60 -14.15 -0.03
CA PHE A 102 -11.53 -13.43 0.66
C PHE A 102 -11.45 -13.88 2.12
N THR A 103 -10.26 -13.74 2.71
CA THR A 103 -9.95 -14.14 4.09
C THR A 103 -9.60 -12.94 4.95
#